data_AF-A0A917NFB2-F1
#
_entry.id   AF-A0A917NFB2-F1
#
_cell.length_a   1.000
_cell.length_b   1.000
_cell.length_c   1.000
_cell.angle_alpha   90.00
_cell.angle_beta   90.00
_cell.angle_gamma   90.00
#
_symmetry.space_group_name_H-M   'P 1'
#
loop_
_entity.id
_entity.type
_entity.pdbx_description
1 polymer ?
#
loop_
_entity_poly.entity_id
_entity_poly.type
_entity_poly.pdbx_seq_one_letter_code
_entity_poly.pdbx_strand_id
1 'polypeptide(L)'
;MPARPRRWTLDAVCEAAAELLETLPPDRALRAWMDRFIDYMTTKIGLGDAIRAVVAAGGNPFAHSRERLDTALGALLAATAAAGLTRPEVDADDVVMSLSGIAMVAGDPQQREQAARMIDLLFQGLRPHA
;
A
#
# COMPACT_ATOMS: atom_id res chain seq x y z
N MET A 1 9.34 1.47 -27.95
CA MET A 1 10.04 0.87 -26.80
C MET A 1 9.03 0.05 -26.02
N PRO A 2 9.26 -1.24 -25.71
CA PRO A 2 8.33 -1.95 -24.85
C PRO A 2 8.38 -1.29 -23.46
N ALA A 3 7.21 -0.99 -22.89
CA ALA A 3 7.10 -0.49 -21.53
C ALA A 3 7.80 -1.49 -20.59
N ARG A 4 8.76 -1.03 -19.79
CA ARG A 4 9.35 -1.87 -18.73
C ARG A 4 8.19 -2.43 -17.90
N PRO A 5 8.18 -3.73 -17.57
CA PRO A 5 7.22 -4.24 -16.60
C PRO A 5 7.39 -3.41 -15.33
N ARG A 6 6.31 -2.75 -14.88
CA ARG A 6 6.34 -2.02 -13.59
C ARG A 6 6.84 -3.03 -12.57
N ARG A 7 7.91 -2.71 -11.84
CA ARG A 7 8.47 -3.59 -10.81
C ARG A 7 7.63 -3.42 -9.55
N TRP A 8 7.14 -4.53 -9.01
CA TRP A 8 6.28 -4.60 -7.82
C TRP A 8 7.22 -4.75 -6.63
N THR A 9 8.10 -3.77 -6.44
CA THR A 9 9.17 -3.78 -5.44
C THR A 9 8.86 -2.79 -4.32
N LEU A 10 9.50 -2.98 -3.16
CA LEU A 10 9.40 -2.05 -2.04
C LEU A 10 9.77 -0.62 -2.44
N ASP A 11 10.86 -0.44 -3.19
CA ASP A 11 11.29 0.89 -3.65
C ASP A 11 10.23 1.55 -4.51
N ALA A 12 9.68 0.82 -5.48
CA ALA A 12 8.67 1.34 -6.39
C ALA A 12 7.36 1.75 -5.68
N VAL A 13 6.91 0.99 -4.67
CA VAL A 13 5.72 1.37 -3.89
C VAL A 13 6.00 2.54 -2.96
N CYS A 14 7.23 2.67 -2.42
CA CYS A 14 7.57 3.83 -1.59
C CYS A 14 7.68 5.11 -2.42
N GLU A 15 8.37 5.06 -3.56
CA GLU A 15 8.53 6.19 -4.49
C GLU A 15 7.19 6.65 -5.08
N ALA A 16 6.27 5.71 -5.30
CA ALA A 16 4.94 5.99 -5.82
C ALA A 16 4.16 7.05 -5.03
N ALA A 17 4.38 7.18 -3.72
CA ALA A 17 3.65 8.16 -2.92
C ALA A 17 3.89 9.60 -3.39
N ALA A 18 5.16 9.97 -3.59
CA ALA A 18 5.53 11.29 -4.09
C ALA A 18 5.07 11.49 -5.54
N GLU A 19 5.33 10.52 -6.42
CA GLU A 19 4.93 10.58 -7.84
C GLU A 19 3.41 10.77 -8.02
N LEU A 20 2.61 10.08 -7.19
CA LEU A 20 1.16 10.16 -7.26
C LEU A 20 0.65 11.52 -6.74
N LEU A 21 1.26 12.08 -5.69
CA LEU A 21 0.91 13.41 -5.19
C LEU A 21 1.27 14.53 -6.17
N GLU A 22 2.31 14.35 -6.98
CA GLU A 22 2.67 15.32 -8.04
C GLU A 22 1.67 15.32 -9.21
N THR A 23 0.97 14.21 -9.43
CA THR A 23 0.19 13.99 -10.66
C THR A 23 -1.32 13.89 -10.45
N LEU A 24 -1.77 13.64 -9.21
CA LEU A 24 -3.17 13.42 -8.87
C LEU A 24 -3.62 14.26 -7.67
N PRO A 25 -4.91 14.59 -7.57
CA PRO A 25 -5.52 15.06 -6.32
C PRO A 25 -5.22 14.08 -5.16
N PRO A 26 -5.06 14.57 -3.91
CA PRO A 26 -4.59 13.75 -2.79
C PRO A 26 -5.42 12.49 -2.51
N ASP A 27 -6.75 12.56 -2.62
CA ASP A 27 -7.65 11.40 -2.49
C ASP A 27 -7.37 10.32 -3.53
N ARG A 28 -7.21 10.74 -4.79
CA ARG A 28 -6.90 9.85 -5.91
C ARG A 28 -5.48 9.30 -5.80
N ALA A 29 -4.53 10.09 -5.33
CA ALA A 29 -3.17 9.65 -5.06
C ALA A 29 -3.13 8.55 -4.00
N LEU A 30 -3.79 8.77 -2.85
CA LEU A 30 -3.89 7.78 -1.77
C LEU A 30 -4.54 6.48 -2.26
N ARG A 31 -5.68 6.59 -2.96
CA ARG A 31 -6.40 5.42 -3.48
C ARG A 31 -5.60 4.64 -4.52
N ALA A 32 -4.85 5.31 -5.39
CA ALA A 32 -3.96 4.67 -6.36
C ALA A 32 -2.73 4.03 -5.70
N TRP A 33 -2.21 4.63 -4.63
CA TRP A 33 -1.11 4.07 -3.86
C TRP A 33 -1.54 2.78 -3.14
N MET A 34 -2.75 2.74 -2.57
CA MET A 34 -3.32 1.54 -1.95
C MET A 34 -3.39 0.36 -2.94
N ASP A 35 -3.77 0.61 -4.21
CA ASP A 35 -3.74 -0.43 -5.24
C ASP A 35 -2.32 -0.95 -5.49
N ARG A 36 -1.34 -0.04 -5.64
CA ARG A 36 0.08 -0.41 -5.84
C ARG A 36 0.63 -1.20 -4.66
N PHE A 37 0.18 -0.89 -3.44
CA PHE A 37 0.53 -1.64 -2.24
C PHE A 37 -0.01 -3.07 -2.27
N ILE A 38 -1.29 -3.25 -2.64
CA ILE A 38 -1.90 -4.58 -2.75
C ILE A 38 -1.20 -5.41 -3.83
N ASP A 39 -0.89 -4.80 -4.97
CA ASP A 39 -0.08 -5.39 -6.02
C ASP A 39 1.28 -5.87 -5.45
N TYR A 40 2.06 -4.97 -4.84
CA TYR A 40 3.33 -5.32 -4.18
C TYR A 40 3.18 -6.49 -3.19
N MET A 41 2.16 -6.45 -2.32
CA MET A 41 1.94 -7.47 -1.31
C MET A 41 1.54 -8.82 -1.90
N THR A 42 0.70 -8.85 -2.93
CA THR A 42 0.29 -10.11 -3.58
C THR A 42 1.45 -10.80 -4.29
N THR A 43 2.35 -10.02 -4.92
CA THR A 43 3.61 -10.55 -5.45
C THR A 43 4.48 -11.12 -4.33
N LYS A 44 4.61 -10.39 -3.21
CA LYS A 44 5.39 -10.81 -2.05
C LYS A 44 4.85 -12.09 -1.42
N ILE A 45 3.53 -12.23 -1.29
CA ILE A 45 2.86 -13.43 -0.75
C ILE A 45 3.11 -14.64 -1.65
N GLY A 46 3.04 -14.47 -2.97
CA GLY A 46 3.34 -15.54 -3.94
C GLY A 46 4.79 -16.05 -3.87
N LEU A 47 5.72 -15.24 -3.35
CA LEU A 47 7.12 -15.63 -3.10
C LEU A 47 7.35 -16.25 -1.72
N GLY A 48 6.30 -16.62 -0.99
CA GLY A 48 6.36 -17.05 0.41
C GLY A 48 7.40 -18.14 0.70
N ASP A 49 7.51 -19.17 -0.15
CA ASP A 49 8.52 -20.23 0.03
C ASP A 49 9.96 -19.72 -0.14
N ALA A 50 10.20 -18.89 -1.14
CA ALA A 50 11.52 -18.30 -1.38
C ALA A 50 11.92 -17.37 -0.23
N ILE A 51 10.98 -16.56 0.25
CA ILE A 51 11.18 -15.67 1.40
C ILE A 51 11.48 -16.48 2.66
N ARG A 52 10.72 -17.57 2.91
CA ARG A 52 10.98 -18.48 4.05
C ARG A 52 12.39 -19.07 3.97
N ALA A 53 12.84 -19.47 2.78
CA ALA A 53 14.19 -19.99 2.58
C ALA A 53 15.29 -18.96 2.90
N VAL A 54 15.10 -17.69 2.49
CA VAL A 54 16.03 -16.59 2.82
C VAL A 54 16.09 -16.35 4.33
N VAL A 55 14.94 -16.36 5.01
CA VAL A 55 14.87 -16.21 6.47
C VAL A 55 15.57 -17.39 7.17
N ALA A 56 15.33 -18.62 6.71
CA ALA A 56 15.99 -19.81 7.25
C ALA A 56 17.52 -19.79 7.05
N ALA A 57 18.00 -19.13 6.00
CA ALA A 57 19.43 -18.90 5.75
C ALA A 57 20.02 -17.73 6.56
N GLY A 58 19.25 -17.11 7.47
CA GLY A 58 19.69 -16.00 8.32
C GLY A 58 19.54 -14.60 7.70
N GLY A 59 18.89 -14.49 6.53
CA GLY A 59 18.58 -13.21 5.92
C GLY A 59 17.39 -12.52 6.58
N ASN A 60 17.34 -11.18 6.49
CA ASN A 60 16.17 -10.38 6.90
C ASN A 60 15.59 -9.62 5.70
N PRO A 61 14.75 -10.28 4.87
CA PRO A 61 14.20 -9.66 3.65
C PRO A 61 13.20 -8.53 3.93
N PHE A 62 12.88 -8.26 5.20
CA PHE A 62 11.88 -7.27 5.60
C PHE A 62 12.46 -6.10 6.40
N ALA A 63 13.77 -6.08 6.65
CA ALA A 63 14.41 -4.99 7.39
C ALA A 63 14.00 -3.63 6.81
N HIS A 64 13.55 -2.72 7.66
CA HIS A 64 13.07 -1.37 7.32
C HIS A 64 11.90 -1.29 6.33
N SER A 65 11.34 -2.41 5.87
CA SER A 65 10.25 -2.37 4.89
C SER A 65 9.01 -1.67 5.45
N ARG A 66 8.68 -1.95 6.72
CA ARG A 66 7.54 -1.34 7.41
C ARG A 66 7.71 0.17 7.55
N GLU A 67 8.77 0.60 8.21
CA GLU A 67 9.10 2.02 8.42
C GLU A 67 9.06 2.84 7.12
N ARG A 68 9.58 2.28 6.02
CA ARG A 68 9.54 2.92 4.70
C ARG A 68 8.13 3.03 4.13
N LEU A 69 7.31 1.99 4.28
CA LEU A 69 5.91 1.99 3.85
C LEU A 69 5.09 2.98 4.68
N ASP A 70 5.30 3.01 6.00
CA ASP A 70 4.63 3.93 6.92
C ASP A 70 4.99 5.39 6.58
N THR A 71 6.27 5.65 6.26
CA THR A 71 6.73 6.98 5.82
C THR A 71 6.06 7.41 4.52
N ALA A 72 6.01 6.51 3.52
CA ALA A 72 5.38 6.79 2.23
C ALA A 72 3.88 7.05 2.37
N LEU A 73 3.19 6.23 3.16
CA LEU A 73 1.77 6.40 3.43
C LEU A 73 1.48 7.64 4.28
N GLY A 74 2.33 7.95 5.24
CA GLY A 74 2.22 9.14 6.09
C GLY A 74 2.21 10.43 5.26
N ALA A 75 3.01 10.52 4.20
CA ALA A 75 2.98 11.66 3.29
C ALA A 75 1.62 11.82 2.57
N LEU A 76 1.01 10.71 2.12
CA LEU A 76 -0.30 10.72 1.49
C LEU A 76 -1.42 11.07 2.49
N LEU A 77 -1.35 10.52 3.70
CA LEU A 77 -2.29 10.81 4.79
C LEU A 77 -2.21 12.29 5.20
N ALA A 78 -1.00 12.85 5.34
CA ALA A 78 -0.81 14.26 5.64
C ALA A 78 -1.40 15.17 4.55
N ALA A 79 -1.16 14.86 3.27
CA ALA A 79 -1.70 15.62 2.15
C ALA A 79 -3.24 15.57 2.08
N THR A 80 -3.83 14.39 2.32
CA THR A 80 -5.29 14.22 2.34
C THR A 80 -5.93 14.90 3.55
N ALA A 81 -5.29 14.86 4.72
CA ALA A 81 -5.77 15.52 5.92
C ALA A 81 -5.73 17.05 5.78
N ALA A 82 -4.64 17.59 5.21
CA ALA A 82 -4.52 19.02 4.91
C ALA A 82 -5.60 19.53 3.95
N ALA A 83 -6.11 18.65 3.07
CA ALA A 83 -7.22 18.94 2.16
C ALA A 83 -8.61 18.68 2.77
N GLY A 84 -8.70 18.25 4.04
CA GLY A 84 -9.96 17.89 4.70
C GLY A 84 -10.63 16.63 4.15
N LEU A 85 -9.87 15.77 3.46
CA LEU A 85 -10.39 14.57 2.80
C LEU A 85 -10.33 13.34 3.71
N THR A 86 -9.39 13.33 4.66
CA THR A 86 -9.21 12.30 5.68
C THR A 86 -9.12 12.94 7.06
N ARG A 87 -9.40 12.14 8.10
CA ARG A 87 -9.26 12.56 9.49
C ARG A 87 -7.75 12.61 9.88
N PRO A 88 -7.26 13.66 10.55
CA PRO A 88 -5.82 13.87 10.78
C PRO A 88 -5.19 12.89 11.79
N GLU A 89 -6.00 12.19 12.58
CA GLU A 89 -5.57 11.26 13.62
C GLU A 89 -5.31 9.82 13.12
N VAL A 90 -5.36 9.58 11.81
CA VAL A 90 -5.08 8.25 11.23
C VAL A 90 -3.60 7.92 11.37
N ASP A 91 -3.28 6.82 12.05
CA ASP A 91 -1.94 6.25 12.05
C ASP A 91 -1.66 5.52 10.73
N ALA A 92 -0.48 5.74 10.15
CA ALA A 92 -0.06 5.06 8.94
C ALA A 92 0.11 3.55 9.15
N ASP A 93 0.61 3.10 10.31
CA ASP A 93 0.81 1.67 10.59
C ASP A 93 -0.53 0.92 10.60
N ASP A 94 -1.58 1.52 11.18
CA ASP A 94 -2.93 0.95 11.19
C ASP A 94 -3.46 0.71 9.76
N VAL A 95 -3.21 1.66 8.85
CA VAL A 95 -3.64 1.55 7.45
C VAL A 95 -2.77 0.54 6.69
N VAL A 96 -1.45 0.52 6.90
CA VAL A 96 -0.54 -0.50 6.33
C VAL A 96 -0.94 -1.90 6.79
N MET A 97 -1.28 -2.07 8.07
CA MET A 97 -1.75 -3.33 8.64
C MET A 97 -3.10 -3.75 8.05
N SER A 98 -4.03 -2.81 7.90
CA SER A 98 -5.33 -3.06 7.28
C SER A 98 -5.19 -3.52 5.83
N LEU A 99 -4.38 -2.83 5.02
CA LEU A 99 -4.10 -3.21 3.63
C LEU A 99 -3.37 -4.56 3.54
N SER A 100 -2.45 -4.83 4.47
CA SER A 100 -1.78 -6.14 4.55
C SER A 100 -2.78 -7.26 4.79
N GLY A 101 -3.75 -7.06 5.70
CA GLY A 101 -4.84 -8.00 5.92
C GLY A 101 -5.69 -8.24 4.67
N ILE A 102 -6.06 -7.17 3.95
CA ILE A 102 -6.79 -7.26 2.68
C ILE A 102 -6.00 -8.09 1.66
N ALA A 103 -4.70 -7.82 1.48
CA ALA A 103 -3.86 -8.58 0.56
C ALA A 103 -3.76 -10.07 0.93
N MET A 104 -3.78 -10.40 2.22
CA MET A 104 -3.71 -11.79 2.71
C MET A 104 -5.01 -12.57 2.44
N VAL A 105 -6.18 -11.93 2.52
CA VAL A 105 -7.48 -12.61 2.42
C VAL A 105 -8.15 -12.49 1.05
N ALA A 106 -7.80 -11.45 0.29
CA ALA A 106 -8.40 -11.10 -1.00
C ALA A 106 -7.34 -10.83 -2.10
N GLY A 107 -6.11 -11.33 -1.91
CA GLY A 107 -4.99 -11.10 -2.82
C GLY A 107 -4.98 -11.95 -4.10
N ASP A 108 -5.86 -12.95 -4.21
CA ASP A 108 -5.94 -13.77 -5.41
C ASP A 108 -6.46 -12.94 -6.60
N PRO A 109 -5.94 -13.13 -7.83
CA PRO A 109 -6.46 -12.45 -9.02
C PRO A 109 -7.98 -12.57 -9.22
N GLN A 110 -8.59 -13.69 -8.83
CA GLN A 110 -10.05 -13.91 -8.89
C GLN A 110 -10.82 -13.05 -7.86
N GLN A 111 -10.14 -12.57 -6.81
CA GLN A 111 -10.71 -11.78 -5.72
C GLN A 111 -10.43 -10.27 -5.85
N ARG A 112 -9.82 -9.82 -6.96
CA ARG A 112 -9.49 -8.39 -7.16
C ARG A 112 -10.65 -7.43 -6.92
N GLU A 113 -11.85 -7.79 -7.39
CA GLU A 113 -13.03 -6.95 -7.16
C GLU A 113 -13.42 -6.87 -5.68
N GLN A 114 -13.24 -7.95 -4.93
CA GLN A 114 -13.45 -7.95 -3.49
C GLN A 114 -12.39 -7.09 -2.78
N ALA A 115 -11.11 -7.23 -3.14
CA ALA A 115 -10.05 -6.38 -2.61
C ALA A 115 -10.32 -4.90 -2.88
N ALA A 116 -10.72 -4.53 -4.10
CA ALA A 116 -11.07 -3.15 -4.45
C ALA A 116 -12.20 -2.61 -3.57
N ARG A 117 -13.28 -3.39 -3.37
CA ARG A 117 -14.38 -2.99 -2.47
C ARG A 117 -13.92 -2.85 -1.01
N MET A 118 -13.03 -3.72 -0.53
CA MET A 118 -12.49 -3.62 0.83
C MET A 118 -11.59 -2.39 1.01
N ILE A 119 -10.78 -2.05 0.01
CA ILE A 119 -10.01 -0.80 -0.02
C ILE A 119 -10.94 0.40 0.01
N ASP A 120 -12.03 0.37 -0.78
CA ASP A 120 -13.00 1.47 -0.79
C ASP A 120 -13.69 1.61 0.58
N LEU A 121 -14.04 0.51 1.25
CA LEU A 121 -14.55 0.52 2.62
C LEU A 121 -13.55 1.13 3.61
N LEU A 122 -12.28 0.70 3.54
CA LEU A 122 -11.21 1.27 4.36
C LEU A 122 -11.08 2.77 4.11
N PHE A 123 -11.01 3.19 2.85
CA PHE A 123 -10.89 4.58 2.44
C PHE A 123 -12.07 5.43 2.93
N GLN A 124 -13.31 4.94 2.86
CA GLN A 124 -14.45 5.64 3.46
C GLN A 124 -14.32 5.77 4.98
N GLY A 125 -13.78 4.74 5.66
CA GLY A 125 -13.51 4.79 7.09
C GLY A 125 -12.47 5.85 7.48
N LEU A 126 -11.58 6.27 6.57
CA LEU A 126 -10.59 7.32 6.82
C LEU A 126 -11.16 8.74 6.71
N ARG A 127 -12.37 8.91 6.17
CA ARG A 127 -12.95 10.23 5.94
C ARG A 127 -13.36 10.89 7.26
N PRO A 128 -13.40 12.23 7.32
CA PRO A 128 -13.92 12.92 8.49
C PRO A 128 -15.36 12.48 8.80
N HIS A 129 -15.67 12.35 10.08
CA HIS A 129 -17.05 12.19 10.53
C HIS A 129 -17.80 13.52 10.31
N ALA A 130 -19.02 13.43 9.76
CA ALA A 130 -19.90 14.58 9.62
C ALA A 130 -20.53 15.00 10.96
#